data_AF-A0A1F6GL50-F1
#
_entry.id   AF-A0A1F6GL50-F1
#
_cell.length_a   1.000
_cell.length_b   1.000
_cell.length_c   1.000
_cell.angle_alpha   90.00
_cell.angle_beta   90.00
_cell.angle_gamma   90.00
#
_symmetry.space_group_name_H-M   'P 1'
#
loop_
_entity.id
_entity.type
_entity.pdbx_description
1 polymer ?
#
loop_
_entity_poly.entity_id
_entity_poly.type
_entity_poly.pdbx_seq_one_letter_code
_entity_poly.pdbx_strand_id
1 'polypeptide(L)'
;MLLNFFTKLPIPNKIPDAMQKIAEELSRSVDKEDCLKRAHQIMTRKFRGYRFRTCTKIHLAFETDLKKLWSRDGFLHCHTMNYLLRVLLVKSGWFDDLDIQFGYSLVWYVSPHQYLRVRIGENKYINMDVWNHHYGKKFGDYAHGFH
;
A
#
# COMPACT_ATOMS: atom_id res chain seq x y z
N MET A 1 -11.02 -19.46 -5.34
CA MET A 1 -10.07 -18.88 -4.37
C MET A 1 -10.08 -17.34 -4.48
N LEU A 2 -11.25 -16.72 -4.24
CA LEU A 2 -11.47 -15.26 -4.35
C LEU A 2 -11.38 -14.52 -2.99
N LEU A 3 -11.22 -15.27 -1.88
CA LEU A 3 -11.36 -14.78 -0.51
C LEU A 3 -10.23 -13.87 0.00
N ASN A 4 -9.11 -13.72 -0.73
CA ASN A 4 -7.94 -13.00 -0.23
C ASN A 4 -7.85 -11.51 -0.64
N PHE A 5 -8.71 -11.02 -1.53
CA PHE A 5 -8.65 -9.61 -1.95
C PHE A 5 -9.27 -8.65 -0.92
N PHE A 6 -10.26 -9.12 -0.17
CA PHE A 6 -11.00 -8.33 0.81
C PHE A 6 -10.52 -8.53 2.25
N THR A 7 -9.72 -9.57 2.47
CA THR A 7 -9.25 -9.95 3.81
C THR A 7 -7.86 -9.38 4.06
N LYS A 8 -7.67 -8.74 5.22
CA LYS A 8 -6.36 -8.32 5.67
C LYS A 8 -5.49 -9.55 5.95
N LEU A 9 -4.40 -9.71 5.20
CA LEU A 9 -3.36 -10.66 5.58
C LEU A 9 -2.81 -10.30 6.98
N PRO A 10 -2.38 -11.26 7.80
CA PRO A 10 -1.77 -10.94 9.08
C PRO A 10 -0.46 -10.15 8.87
N ILE A 11 -0.15 -9.22 9.77
CA ILE A 11 1.16 -8.56 9.78
C ILE A 11 2.18 -9.60 10.28
N PRO A 12 3.21 -9.96 9.48
CA PRO A 12 4.11 -11.02 9.87
C PRO A 12 5.05 -10.55 10.99
N ASN A 13 5.43 -11.47 11.87
CA ASN A 13 6.35 -11.16 12.97
C ASN A 13 7.73 -10.75 12.46
N LYS A 14 8.25 -11.46 11.44
CA LYS A 14 9.52 -11.18 10.76
C LYS A 14 9.27 -10.65 9.36
N ILE A 15 10.05 -9.64 8.95
CA ILE A 15 10.04 -9.06 7.61
C ILE A 15 11.45 -9.14 7.01
N PRO A 16 11.62 -9.06 5.68
CA PRO A 16 12.93 -9.03 5.06
C PRO A 16 13.80 -7.88 5.58
N ASP A 17 15.11 -8.09 5.75
CA ASP A 17 16.04 -7.09 6.31
C ASP A 17 15.98 -5.74 5.59
N ALA A 18 15.80 -5.74 4.27
CA ALA A 18 15.65 -4.52 3.49
C ALA A 18 14.37 -3.75 3.86
N MET A 19 13.26 -4.44 4.14
CA MET A 19 12.05 -3.80 4.66
C MET A 19 12.23 -3.34 6.10
N GLN A 20 12.94 -4.12 6.92
CA GLN A 20 13.21 -3.78 8.31
C GLN A 20 13.99 -2.46 8.44
N LYS A 21 15.03 -2.27 7.61
CA LYS A 21 15.77 -1.00 7.53
C LYS A 21 14.88 0.19 7.18
N ILE A 22 13.94 -0.01 6.25
CA ILE A 22 12.98 1.04 5.88
C ILE A 22 12.00 1.32 7.02
N ALA A 23 11.51 0.29 7.71
CA ALA A 23 10.64 0.46 8.88
C ALA A 23 11.35 1.25 10.00
N GLU A 24 12.63 0.97 10.25
CA GLU A 24 13.48 1.71 11.20
C GLU A 24 13.78 3.15 10.75
N GLU A 25 13.86 3.40 9.44
CA GLU A 25 13.95 4.77 8.92
C GLU A 25 12.65 5.53 9.17
N LEU A 26 11.50 4.89 8.90
CA LEU A 26 10.18 5.45 9.12
C LEU A 26 9.87 5.66 10.60
N SER A 27 10.41 4.84 11.51
CA SER A 27 10.21 5.00 12.94
C SER A 27 10.78 6.33 13.48
N ARG A 28 11.73 6.94 12.74
CA ARG A 28 12.36 8.23 13.06
C ARG A 28 11.59 9.44 12.52
N SER A 29 10.38 9.23 11.98
CA SER A 29 9.50 10.32 11.58
C SER A 29 9.15 11.25 12.74
N VAL A 30 8.71 12.47 12.42
CA VAL A 30 8.32 13.45 13.43
C VAL A 30 6.94 13.14 14.00
N ASP A 31 6.02 12.73 13.13
CA ASP A 31 4.65 12.38 13.48
C ASP A 31 4.08 11.33 12.48
N LYS A 32 2.82 10.93 12.72
CA LYS A 32 2.11 9.97 11.84
C LYS A 32 2.00 10.48 10.39
N GLU A 33 1.81 11.78 10.17
CA GLU A 33 1.64 12.33 8.82
C GLU A 33 2.97 12.34 8.04
N ASP A 34 4.08 12.70 8.69
CA ASP A 34 5.44 12.59 8.14
C ASP A 34 5.78 11.14 7.80
N CYS A 35 5.47 10.19 8.70
CA CYS A 35 5.66 8.75 8.44
C CYS A 35 4.91 8.31 7.18
N LEU A 36 3.65 8.74 7.00
CA LEU A 36 2.88 8.43 5.81
C LEU A 36 3.48 9.04 4.55
N LYS A 37 3.90 10.32 4.59
CA LYS A 37 4.51 10.99 3.43
C LYS A 37 5.79 10.29 2.99
N ARG A 38 6.66 9.93 3.92
CA ARG A 38 7.90 9.18 3.63
C ARG A 38 7.61 7.79 3.09
N ALA A 39 6.72 7.04 3.73
CA ALA A 39 6.33 5.72 3.26
C ALA A 39 5.74 5.76 1.85
N HIS A 40 4.88 6.76 1.57
CA HIS A 40 4.33 6.99 0.24
C HIS A 40 5.46 7.21 -0.78
N GLN A 41 6.41 8.11 -0.50
CA GLN A 41 7.53 8.40 -1.40
C GLN A 41 8.41 7.17 -1.68
N ILE A 42 8.71 6.36 -0.66
CA ILE A 42 9.49 5.13 -0.80
C ILE A 42 8.75 4.15 -1.71
N MET A 43 7.46 3.93 -1.43
CA MET A 43 6.63 2.99 -2.19
C MET A 43 6.47 3.43 -3.65
N THR A 44 6.23 4.71 -3.93
CA THR A 44 6.00 5.20 -5.29
C THR A 44 7.27 5.35 -6.11
N ARG A 45 8.45 5.43 -5.48
CA ARG A 45 9.74 5.35 -6.16
C ARG A 45 10.06 3.93 -6.60
N LYS A 46 9.75 2.94 -5.76
CA LYS A 46 10.09 1.53 -6.00
C LYS A 46 9.06 0.80 -6.87
N PHE A 47 7.78 1.09 -6.65
CA PHE A 47 6.67 0.38 -7.28
C PHE A 47 5.78 1.31 -8.10
N ARG A 48 5.09 0.73 -9.07
CA ARG A 48 4.24 1.45 -10.00
C ARG A 48 3.04 0.62 -10.42
N GLY A 49 1.86 1.23 -10.41
CA GLY A 49 0.66 0.67 -11.02
C GLY A 49 0.71 0.73 -12.55
N TYR A 50 0.16 -0.29 -13.21
CA TYR A 50 0.07 -0.36 -14.68
C TYR A 50 -1.24 -0.99 -15.13
N ARG A 51 -2.09 -0.21 -15.82
CA ARG A 51 -3.42 -0.66 -16.30
C ARG A 51 -3.38 -2.02 -17.02
N PHE A 52 -2.61 -2.12 -18.10
CA PHE A 52 -2.56 -3.33 -18.92
C PHE A 52 -1.95 -4.54 -18.18
N ARG A 53 -1.01 -4.30 -17.25
CA ARG A 53 -0.38 -5.37 -16.48
C ARG A 53 -1.29 -5.90 -15.38
N THR A 54 -2.18 -5.05 -14.84
CA THR A 54 -3.21 -5.50 -13.89
C THR A 54 -4.07 -6.60 -14.50
N CYS A 55 -4.50 -6.47 -15.76
CA CYS A 55 -5.31 -7.51 -16.42
C CYS A 55 -4.49 -8.73 -16.86
N THR A 56 -3.30 -8.52 -17.43
CA THR A 56 -2.50 -9.60 -18.04
C THR A 56 -1.68 -10.41 -17.04
N LYS A 57 -1.37 -9.87 -15.85
CA LYS A 57 -0.55 -10.52 -14.83
C LYS A 57 -1.35 -10.90 -13.58
N ILE A 58 -2.56 -11.39 -13.75
CA ILE A 58 -3.46 -11.74 -12.64
C ILE A 58 -2.86 -12.81 -11.71
N HIS A 59 -2.04 -13.75 -12.23
CA HIS A 59 -1.36 -14.74 -11.40
C HIS A 59 -0.42 -14.12 -10.36
N LEU A 60 0.15 -12.94 -10.62
CA LEU A 60 0.99 -12.22 -9.66
C LEU A 60 0.20 -11.59 -8.51
N ALA A 61 -1.14 -11.47 -8.64
CA ALA A 61 -1.99 -10.96 -7.59
C ALA A 61 -2.06 -11.90 -6.38
N PHE A 62 -1.78 -13.18 -6.57
CA PHE A 62 -1.87 -14.18 -5.49
C PHE A 62 -0.55 -14.38 -4.73
N GLU A 63 0.51 -13.65 -5.09
CA GLU A 63 1.78 -13.71 -4.38
C GLU A 63 1.68 -12.98 -3.03
N THR A 64 2.05 -13.67 -1.96
CA THR A 64 2.01 -13.15 -0.57
C THR A 64 3.37 -13.19 0.12
N ASP A 65 4.38 -13.81 -0.48
CA ASP A 65 5.74 -13.86 0.06
C ASP A 65 6.37 -12.46 0.05
N LEU A 66 6.55 -11.88 1.24
CA LEU A 66 7.11 -10.53 1.39
C LEU A 66 8.48 -10.37 0.75
N LYS A 67 9.35 -11.40 0.81
CA LYS A 67 10.69 -11.32 0.23
C LYS A 67 10.60 -11.21 -1.28
N LYS A 68 9.77 -12.04 -1.91
CA LYS A 68 9.54 -11.99 -3.37
C LYS A 68 8.83 -10.71 -3.81
N LEU A 69 7.88 -10.23 -3.02
CA LEU A 69 7.17 -8.98 -3.32
C LEU A 69 8.10 -7.77 -3.24
N TRP A 70 8.88 -7.68 -2.16
CA TRP A 70 9.81 -6.58 -1.94
C TRP A 70 11.01 -6.59 -2.87
N SER A 71 11.48 -7.76 -3.32
CA SER A 71 12.59 -7.86 -4.28
C SER A 71 12.21 -7.41 -5.69
N ARG A 72 10.94 -7.17 -5.99
CA ARG A 72 10.51 -6.64 -7.29
C ARG A 72 10.73 -5.15 -7.35
N ASP A 73 10.93 -4.67 -8.58
CA ASP A 73 10.88 -3.25 -8.93
C ASP A 73 9.82 -3.03 -10.02
N GLY A 74 9.10 -1.91 -9.94
CA GLY A 74 8.04 -1.57 -10.89
C GLY A 74 6.70 -2.21 -10.55
N PHE A 75 6.18 -3.08 -11.42
CA PHE A 75 4.76 -3.46 -11.37
C PHE A 75 4.41 -4.33 -10.16
N LEU A 76 3.42 -3.86 -9.39
CA LEU A 76 2.66 -4.63 -8.41
C LEU A 76 1.17 -4.28 -8.51
N HIS A 77 0.32 -5.21 -8.09
CA HIS A 77 -1.12 -4.98 -7.95
C HIS A 77 -1.41 -4.10 -6.73
N CYS A 78 -2.53 -3.37 -6.76
CA CYS A 78 -2.88 -2.41 -5.71
C CYS A 78 -2.95 -3.05 -4.33
N HIS A 79 -3.60 -4.21 -4.18
CA HIS A 79 -3.68 -4.92 -2.90
C HIS A 79 -2.31 -5.40 -2.39
N THR A 80 -1.42 -5.79 -3.29
CA THR A 80 -0.04 -6.17 -2.95
C THR A 80 0.77 -4.98 -2.47
N MET A 81 0.66 -3.84 -3.16
CA MET A 81 1.30 -2.59 -2.74
C MET A 81 0.75 -2.12 -1.39
N ASN A 82 -0.56 -2.21 -1.20
CA ASN A 82 -1.22 -1.87 0.07
C ASN A 82 -0.79 -2.80 1.20
N TYR A 83 -0.59 -4.09 0.92
CA TYR A 83 -0.08 -5.02 1.91
C TYR A 83 1.35 -4.63 2.35
N LEU A 84 2.25 -4.37 1.41
CA LEU A 84 3.61 -3.92 1.72
C LEU A 84 3.62 -2.60 2.50
N LEU A 85 2.83 -1.62 2.06
CA LEU A 85 2.69 -0.33 2.74
C LEU A 85 2.18 -0.52 4.18
N ARG A 86 1.13 -1.31 4.38
CA ARG A 86 0.58 -1.59 5.71
C ARG A 86 1.61 -2.26 6.63
N VAL A 87 2.37 -3.23 6.11
CA VAL A 87 3.45 -3.87 6.88
C VAL A 87 4.50 -2.86 7.30
N LEU A 88 4.95 -1.97 6.41
CA LEU A 88 5.91 -0.92 6.73
C LEU A 88 5.39 0.05 7.80
N LEU A 89 4.13 0.49 7.68
CA LEU A 89 3.51 1.42 8.63
C LEU A 89 3.34 0.80 10.03
N VAL A 90 2.95 -0.46 10.13
CA VAL A 90 2.84 -1.14 11.43
C VAL A 90 4.22 -1.38 12.02
N LYS A 91 5.19 -1.81 11.19
CA LYS A 91 6.54 -2.12 11.65
C LYS A 91 7.37 -0.87 11.98
N SER A 92 6.99 0.32 11.52
CA SER A 92 7.62 1.56 11.96
C SER A 92 7.24 1.96 13.40
N GLY A 93 6.24 1.30 14.00
CA GLY A 93 5.77 1.60 15.35
C GLY A 93 4.85 2.82 15.46
N TRP A 94 4.57 3.52 14.34
CA TRP A 94 3.67 4.67 14.33
C TRP A 94 2.18 4.31 14.27
N PHE A 95 1.87 3.08 13.84
CA PHE A 95 0.49 2.66 13.58
C PHE A 95 0.24 1.25 14.10
N ASP A 96 -0.95 1.05 14.66
CA ASP A 96 -1.49 -0.29 14.85
C ASP A 96 -2.20 -0.77 13.59
N ASP A 97 -2.37 -2.08 13.42
CA ASP A 97 -3.14 -2.61 12.28
C ASP A 97 -4.59 -2.09 12.26
N LEU A 98 -5.13 -1.74 13.44
CA LEU A 98 -6.47 -1.15 13.60
C LEU A 98 -6.55 0.30 13.12
N ASP A 99 -5.43 1.03 13.04
CA ASP A 99 -5.39 2.38 12.46
C ASP A 99 -5.57 2.39 10.94
N ILE A 100 -5.40 1.23 10.28
CA ILE A 100 -5.30 1.13 8.83
C ILE A 100 -6.51 0.36 8.30
N GLN A 101 -7.37 1.01 7.52
CA GLN A 101 -8.56 0.39 6.93
C GLN A 101 -8.41 0.26 5.42
N PHE A 102 -9.06 -0.74 4.82
CA PHE A 102 -9.19 -0.82 3.37
C PHE A 102 -10.29 0.13 2.89
N GLY A 103 -9.94 0.98 1.93
CA GLY A 103 -10.89 1.71 1.11
C GLY A 103 -11.02 1.03 -0.25
N TYR A 104 -12.21 1.09 -0.83
CA TYR A 104 -12.49 0.54 -2.15
C TYR A 104 -13.07 1.61 -3.06
N SER A 105 -12.73 1.52 -4.34
CA SER A 105 -13.27 2.36 -5.39
C SER A 105 -13.33 1.59 -6.71
N LEU A 106 -13.89 2.24 -7.73
CA LEU A 106 -13.85 1.75 -9.11
C LEU A 106 -12.97 2.69 -9.93
N VAL A 107 -11.97 2.10 -10.59
CA VAL A 107 -11.24 2.74 -11.69
C VAL A 107 -11.78 2.23 -13.01
N TRP A 108 -11.94 3.16 -13.95
CA TRP A 108 -12.58 2.95 -15.25
C TRP A 108 -14.01 2.40 -15.15
N TYR A 109 -14.70 2.66 -14.03
CA TYR A 109 -16.05 2.16 -13.70
C TYR A 109 -16.21 0.63 -13.61
N VAL A 110 -15.18 -0.15 -13.94
CA VAL A 110 -15.29 -1.61 -14.04
C VAL A 110 -14.19 -2.36 -13.28
N SER A 111 -13.05 -1.73 -12.99
CA SER A 111 -11.95 -2.38 -12.29
C SER A 111 -12.02 -2.04 -10.80
N PRO A 112 -12.27 -3.02 -9.90
CA PRO A 112 -12.16 -2.81 -8.46
C PRO A 112 -10.75 -2.35 -8.11
N HIS A 113 -10.68 -1.34 -7.24
CA HIS A 113 -9.42 -0.84 -6.72
C HIS A 113 -9.47 -0.72 -5.22
N GLN A 114 -8.33 -1.00 -4.60
CA GLN A 114 -8.15 -0.95 -3.17
C GLN A 114 -7.10 0.13 -2.86
N TYR A 115 -7.38 0.93 -1.85
CA TYR A 115 -6.44 1.87 -1.24
C TYR A 115 -6.51 1.72 0.29
N LEU A 116 -5.62 2.41 1.03
CA LEU A 116 -5.69 2.42 2.49
C LEU A 116 -6.28 3.74 2.99
N ARG A 117 -7.11 3.67 4.03
CA ARG A 117 -7.52 4.81 4.86
C ARG A 117 -6.80 4.69 6.19
N VAL A 118 -5.87 5.61 6.47
CA VAL A 118 -5.03 5.53 7.67
C VAL A 118 -5.41 6.61 8.67
N ARG A 119 -5.73 6.20 9.89
CA ARG A 119 -6.06 7.09 11.01
C ARG A 119 -4.79 7.77 11.53
N ILE A 120 -4.80 9.09 11.58
CA ILE A 120 -3.70 9.91 12.12
C ILE A 120 -4.09 10.74 13.35
N GLY A 121 -5.35 10.67 13.77
CA GLY A 121 -5.89 11.30 14.96
C GLY A 121 -7.32 10.82 15.23
N GLU A 122 -7.97 11.33 16.28
CA GLU A 122 -9.28 10.83 16.76
C GLU A 122 -10.35 10.77 15.65
N ASN A 123 -10.40 11.78 14.77
CA ASN A 123 -11.33 11.85 13.65
C ASN A 123 -10.66 12.22 12.32
N LYS A 124 -9.34 12.04 12.21
CA LYS A 124 -8.56 12.43 11.02
C LYS A 124 -8.01 11.19 10.32
N TYR A 125 -8.36 11.03 9.04
CA TYR A 125 -7.89 9.96 8.17
C TYR A 125 -7.19 10.55 6.94
N ILE A 126 -6.18 9.84 6.45
CA ILE A 126 -5.51 10.12 5.19
C ILE A 126 -5.68 8.93 4.27
N ASN A 127 -6.07 9.18 3.02
CA ASN A 127 -6.13 8.15 1.99
C ASN A 127 -4.72 7.94 1.40
N MET A 128 -4.34 6.68 1.25
CA MET A 128 -3.04 6.27 0.74
C MET A 128 -3.25 5.37 -0.47
N ASP A 129 -3.05 5.93 -1.65
CA ASP A 129 -3.10 5.23 -2.92
C ASP A 129 -1.77 5.34 -3.66
N VAL A 130 -0.85 4.44 -3.32
CA VAL A 130 0.47 4.38 -3.94
C VAL A 130 0.44 3.82 -5.36
N TRP A 131 -0.59 3.06 -5.72
CA TRP A 131 -0.70 2.47 -7.06
C TRP A 131 -1.00 3.55 -8.11
N ASN A 132 -1.91 4.48 -7.77
CA ASN A 132 -2.39 5.47 -8.71
C ASN A 132 -1.51 6.74 -8.81
N HIS A 133 -0.44 6.84 -8.01
CA HIS A 133 0.44 8.00 -7.99
C HIS A 133 0.98 8.37 -9.39
N HIS A 134 1.33 7.37 -10.20
CA HIS A 134 1.85 7.60 -11.54
C HIS A 134 0.81 8.20 -12.50
N TYR A 135 -0.49 8.06 -12.20
CA TYR A 135 -1.58 8.68 -12.95
C TYR A 135 -1.93 10.09 -12.44
N GLY A 136 -1.02 10.73 -11.70
CA GLY A 136 -1.12 12.12 -11.26
C GLY A 136 -1.75 12.31 -9.87
N LYS A 137 -2.11 11.22 -9.18
CA LYS A 137 -2.68 11.30 -7.83
C LYS A 137 -1.61 11.66 -6.78
N LYS A 138 -1.99 12.59 -5.90
CA LYS A 138 -1.13 13.11 -4.83
C LYS A 138 -1.38 12.36 -3.53
N PHE A 139 -0.47 12.50 -2.58
CA PHE A 139 -0.65 12.06 -1.21
C PHE A 139 -1.97 12.56 -0.63
N GLY A 140 -2.73 11.69 0.04
CA GLY A 140 -4.06 12.00 0.60
C GLY A 140 -5.22 11.83 -0.38
N ASP A 141 -4.94 11.61 -1.67
CA ASP A 141 -5.95 11.33 -2.70
C ASP A 141 -6.04 9.81 -2.98
N TYR A 142 -7.03 9.40 -3.78
CA TYR A 142 -7.20 8.03 -4.25
C TYR A 142 -7.84 7.98 -5.65
N ALA A 143 -7.70 6.84 -6.32
CA ALA A 143 -8.29 6.62 -7.63
C ALA A 143 -9.81 6.46 -7.55
N HIS A 144 -10.54 7.15 -8.43
CA HIS A 144 -11.97 6.96 -8.66
C HIS A 144 -12.35 7.44 -10.07
N GLY A 145 -13.30 6.81 -10.75
CA GLY A 145 -13.74 7.25 -12.08
C GLY A 145 -12.72 6.94 -13.20
N PHE A 146 -12.39 7.91 -14.06
CA PHE A 146 -11.57 7.72 -15.28
C PHE A 146 -10.04 7.62 -15.07
N HIS A 147 -9.56 7.63 -13.82
CA HIS A 147 -8.13 7.64 -13.50
C HIS A 147 -7.41 6.31 -13.76
#